data_AF-A0A2K1EE93-F1
#
_entry.id   AF-A0A2K1EE93-F1
#
_cell.length_a   1.000
_cell.length_b   1.000
_cell.length_c   1.000
_cell.angle_alpha   90.00
_cell.angle_beta   90.00
_cell.angle_gamma   90.00
#
_symmetry.space_group_name_H-M   'P 1'
#
loop_
_entity.id
_entity.type
_entity.pdbx_description
1 polymer ?
#
loop_
_entity_poly.entity_id
_entity_poly.type
_entity_poly.pdbx_seq_one_letter_code
_entity_poly.pdbx_strand_id
1 'polypeptide(L)'
;MKWEEIAESHPRRFVLVEAIKASSNNRVRNLEDMAVIQDYDNPKDAWSGYKHFHKLYPSRELYVFHTSRSDVEVVEEFFSGVRQRT
;
A
#
# COMPACT_ATOMS: atom_id res chain seq x y z
N MET A 1 -8.32 -0.47 -10.39
CA MET A 1 -9.34 0.44 -9.86
C MET A 1 -8.68 1.71 -9.35
N LYS A 2 -9.37 2.84 -9.43
CA LYS A 2 -8.95 4.10 -8.81
C LYS A 2 -9.15 4.05 -7.28
N TRP A 3 -8.45 4.91 -6.54
CA TRP A 3 -8.57 4.97 -5.08
C TRP A 3 -10.01 5.26 -4.63
N GLU A 4 -10.67 6.20 -5.30
CA GLU A 4 -12.03 6.64 -4.96
C GLU A 4 -13.02 5.47 -4.99
N GLU A 5 -12.93 4.62 -6.02
CA GLU A 5 -13.76 3.41 -6.16
C GLU A 5 -13.50 2.40 -5.01
N ILE A 6 -12.25 2.26 -4.58
CA ILE A 6 -11.87 1.39 -3.47
C ILE A 6 -12.41 1.95 -2.14
N ALA A 7 -12.30 3.26 -1.93
CA ALA A 7 -12.77 3.92 -0.72
C ALA A 7 -14.30 3.84 -0.58
N GLU A 8 -15.04 3.96 -1.69
CA GLU A 8 -16.49 3.82 -1.73
C GLU A 8 -16.95 2.38 -1.48
N SER A 9 -16.26 1.39 -2.06
CA SER A 9 -16.62 -0.03 -1.92
C SER A 9 -16.25 -0.64 -0.57
N HIS A 10 -15.23 -0.10 0.11
CA HIS A 10 -14.75 -0.58 1.41
C HIS A 10 -14.75 0.52 2.49
N PRO A 11 -15.91 1.07 2.88
CA PRO A 11 -15.96 2.21 3.78
C PRO A 11 -15.45 1.86 5.19
N ARG A 12 -14.58 2.72 5.75
CA ARG A 12 -14.00 2.60 7.11
C ARG A 12 -13.22 1.31 7.34
N ARG A 13 -12.43 0.90 6.34
CA ARG A 13 -11.59 -0.30 6.37
C ARG A 13 -10.14 0.04 6.12
N PHE A 14 -9.26 -0.83 6.61
CA PHE A 14 -7.89 -0.90 6.12
C PHE A 14 -7.87 -1.79 4.90
N VAL A 15 -7.24 -1.35 3.81
CA VAL A 15 -7.12 -2.13 2.58
C VAL A 15 -5.64 -2.35 2.27
N LEU A 16 -5.28 -3.61 2.00
CA LEU A 16 -4.02 -3.99 1.39
C LEU A 16 -4.21 -3.96 -0.12
N VAL A 17 -3.44 -3.13 -0.80
CA VAL A 17 -3.52 -2.95 -2.25
C VAL A 17 -2.18 -3.28 -2.91
N GLU A 18 -2.26 -3.81 -4.12
CA GLU A 18 -1.14 -3.89 -5.06
C GLU A 18 -1.21 -2.70 -6.02
N ALA A 19 -0.09 -2.01 -6.19
CA ALA A 19 0.05 -1.00 -7.23
C ALA A 19 0.25 -1.69 -8.59
N ILE A 20 -0.75 -1.62 -9.46
CA ILE A 20 -0.70 -2.19 -10.82
C ILE A 20 -0.03 -1.21 -11.78
N LYS A 21 -0.31 0.09 -11.60
CA LYS A 21 0.32 1.17 -12.35
C LYS A 21 0.60 2.33 -11.42
N ALA A 22 1.85 2.77 -11.39
CA ALA A 22 2.28 3.91 -10.60
C ALA A 22 3.35 4.71 -11.33
N SER A 23 3.38 6.02 -11.06
CA SER A 23 4.41 6.93 -11.56
C SER A 23 5.02 7.72 -10.42
N SER A 24 6.34 7.89 -10.46
CA SER A 24 7.06 8.69 -9.46
C SER A 24 7.36 10.07 -10.01
N ASN A 25 6.99 11.11 -9.27
CA ASN A 25 7.36 12.50 -9.57
C ASN A 25 7.83 13.18 -8.28
N ASN A 26 9.00 13.82 -8.27
CA ASN A 26 9.53 14.51 -7.08
C ASN A 26 9.52 13.67 -5.79
N ARG A 27 9.84 12.37 -5.87
CA ARG A 27 9.79 11.40 -4.75
C ARG A 27 8.40 11.10 -4.22
N VAL A 28 7.37 11.55 -4.92
CA VAL A 28 5.99 11.18 -4.67
C VAL A 28 5.61 10.08 -5.66
N ARG A 29 5.18 8.95 -5.11
CA ARG A 29 4.63 7.82 -5.86
C ARG A 29 3.14 8.02 -6.02
N ASN A 30 2.72 8.24 -7.26
CA ASN A 30 1.33 8.43 -7.66
C ASN A 30 0.77 7.08 -8.09
N LEU A 31 -0.24 6.58 -7.38
CA LEU A 31 -0.89 5.30 -7.67
C LEU A 31 -2.01 5.49 -8.68
N GLU A 32 -1.73 5.20 -9.95
CA GLU A 32 -2.67 5.40 -11.05
C GLU A 32 -3.71 4.29 -11.14
N ASP A 33 -3.30 3.06 -10.87
CA ASP A 33 -4.15 1.88 -10.90
C ASP A 33 -3.74 0.87 -9.83
N MET A 34 -4.74 0.34 -9.12
CA MET A 34 -4.54 -0.53 -7.97
C MET A 34 -5.50 -1.71 -7.96
N ALA A 35 -5.10 -2.78 -7.30
CA ALA A 35 -5.93 -3.95 -7.01
C ALA A 35 -6.01 -4.18 -5.50
N VAL A 36 -7.22 -4.34 -4.96
CA VAL A 36 -7.40 -4.73 -3.56
C VAL A 36 -7.09 -6.22 -3.41
N ILE A 37 -6.17 -6.55 -2.52
CA ILE A 37 -5.85 -7.93 -2.15
C ILE A 37 -6.75 -8.40 -1.01
N GLN A 38 -6.88 -7.57 0.03
CA GLN A 38 -7.63 -7.90 1.24
C GLN A 38 -8.01 -6.61 1.99
N ASP A 39 -9.12 -6.65 2.72
CA ASP A 39 -9.53 -5.62 3.68
C ASP A 39 -9.51 -6.14 5.13
N TYR A 40 -9.39 -5.22 6.09
CA TYR A 40 -9.25 -5.49 7.51
C TYR A 40 -9.96 -4.43 8.35
N ASP A 41 -10.43 -4.82 9.54
CA ASP A 41 -11.06 -3.90 10.49
C ASP A 41 -10.05 -3.10 11.32
N ASN A 42 -8.82 -3.59 11.49
CA ASN A 42 -7.83 -2.97 12.37
C ASN A 42 -6.43 -2.93 11.74
N PRO A 43 -5.59 -1.96 12.16
CA PRO A 43 -4.28 -1.75 11.53
C PRO A 43 -3.31 -2.90 11.82
N LYS A 44 -3.45 -3.60 12.95
CA LYS A 44 -2.55 -4.70 13.32
C LYS A 44 -2.68 -5.86 12.33
N ASP A 45 -3.91 -6.23 11.99
CA ASP A 45 -4.17 -7.30 11.03
C ASP A 45 -3.76 -6.89 9.62
N ALA A 46 -4.01 -5.64 9.24
CA ALA A 46 -3.56 -5.10 7.95
C ALA A 46 -2.03 -5.18 7.79
N TRP A 47 -1.27 -4.79 8.82
CA TRP A 47 0.20 -4.91 8.81
C TRP A 47 0.69 -6.36 8.84
N SER A 48 -0.04 -7.25 9.53
CA SER A 48 0.26 -8.68 9.53
C SER A 48 0.08 -9.28 8.14
N GLY A 49 -1.03 -8.95 7.48
CA GLY A 49 -1.32 -9.32 6.10
C GLY A 49 -0.28 -8.78 5.13
N TYR A 50 0.05 -7.49 5.22
CA TYR A 50 1.11 -6.89 4.41
C TYR A 50 2.42 -7.68 4.51
N LYS A 51 2.89 -7.99 5.74
CA LYS A 51 4.12 -8.76 5.95
C LYS A 51 4.05 -10.16 5.34
N HIS A 52 2.90 -10.82 5.44
CA HIS A 52 2.68 -12.13 4.86
C HIS A 52 2.79 -12.08 3.33
N PHE A 53 2.05 -11.19 2.67
CA PHE A 53 2.06 -11.06 1.22
C PHE A 53 3.40 -10.55 0.68
N HIS A 54 4.04 -9.61 1.37
CA HIS A 54 5.37 -9.14 0.97
C HIS A 54 6.44 -10.23 1.08
N LYS A 55 6.32 -11.15 2.06
CA LYS A 55 7.20 -12.31 2.15
C LYS A 55 6.98 -13.31 1.01
N LEU A 56 5.73 -13.52 0.60
CA LEU A 56 5.40 -14.43 -0.50
C LEU A 56 5.73 -13.83 -1.88
N TYR A 57 5.54 -12.52 -2.03
CA TYR A 57 5.65 -11.80 -3.29
C TYR A 57 6.51 -10.53 -3.12
N PRO A 58 7.82 -10.67 -2.86
CA PRO A 58 8.69 -9.54 -2.52
C PRO A 58 8.87 -8.54 -3.66
N SER A 59 8.61 -8.95 -4.91
CA SER A 59 8.68 -8.10 -6.09
C SER A 59 7.41 -7.27 -6.32
N ARG A 60 6.30 -7.58 -5.64
CA ARG A 60 5.06 -6.81 -5.77
C ARG A 60 5.13 -5.55 -4.95
N GLU A 61 4.62 -4.47 -5.53
CA GLU A 61 4.52 -3.17 -4.87
C GLU A 61 3.21 -3.12 -4.08
N LEU A 62 3.32 -3.26 -2.77
CA LEU A 62 2.17 -3.41 -1.86
C LEU A 62 2.07 -2.21 -0.93
N TYR A 63 0.84 -1.78 -0.64
CA TYR A 63 0.55 -0.69 0.29
C TYR A 63 -0.63 -1.00 1.19
N VAL A 64 -0.62 -0.42 2.40
CA VAL A 64 -1.77 -0.45 3.31
C VAL A 64 -2.29 0.97 3.49
N PHE A 65 -3.57 1.16 3.21
CA PHE A 65 -4.26 2.43 3.40
C PHE A 65 -5.52 2.24 4.23
N HIS A 66 -5.98 3.33 4.85
CA HIS A 66 -7.31 3.38 5.45
C HIS A 66 -8.24 4.16 4.53
N THR A 67 -9.42 3.63 4.23
CA THR A 67 -10.36 4.19 3.25
C THR A 67 -11.04 5.48 3.67
N SER A 68 -10.77 5.98 4.89
CA SER A 68 -11.17 7.34 5.28
C SER A 68 -10.30 8.43 4.65
N ARG A 69 -9.19 8.08 3.98
CA ARG A 69 -8.33 9.06 3.31
C ARG A 69 -8.94 9.47 1.98
N SER A 70 -8.97 10.76 1.72
CA SER A 70 -9.40 11.32 0.44
C SER A 70 -8.43 11.01 -0.71
N ASP A 71 -7.14 10.86 -0.39
CA ASP A 71 -6.09 10.55 -1.36
C ASP A 71 -5.01 9.66 -0.72
N VAL A 72 -4.26 8.94 -1.56
CA VAL A 72 -3.21 7.99 -1.17
C VAL A 72 -1.88 8.33 -1.83
N GLU A 73 -1.34 9.49 -1.45
CA GLU A 73 0.03 9.85 -1.75
C GLU A 73 1.04 9.01 -0.94
N VAL A 74 2.05 8.46 -1.61
CA VAL A 74 3.15 7.73 -0.98
C VAL A 74 4.45 8.48 -1.24
N VAL A 75 5.13 8.90 -0.17
CA VAL A 75 6.46 9.52 -0.29
C VAL A 75 7.53 8.42 -0.31
N GLU A 76 8.33 8.39 -1.36
CA GLU A 76 9.46 7.50 -1.51
C GLU A 76 10.64 7.99 -0.67
N GLU A 77 10.82 7.39 0.50
CA GLU A 77 12.05 7.55 1.26
C GLU A 77 13.08 6.50 0.83
N PHE A 78 14.17 6.95 0.20
CA PHE A 78 15.33 6.12 -0.08
C PHE A 78 16.06 5.80 1.22
N PHE A 79 15.75 4.67 1.83
CA PHE A 79 16.48 4.20 3.00
C PHE A 79 17.82 3.58 2.58
N SER A 80 18.90 4.35 2.66
CA SER A 80 20.28 3.86 2.50
C SER A 80 20.73 3.15 3.78
N GLY A 81 20.00 2.11 4.20
CA GLY A 81 20.33 1.35 5.40
C GLY A 81 21.59 0.52 5.22
N VAL A 82 22.67 0.85 5.93
CA VAL A 82 23.81 -0.06 6.10
C VAL A 82 23.33 -1.24 6.95
N ARG A 83 23.15 -2.41 6.34
CA ARG A 83 23.01 -3.65 7.11
C ARG A 83 24.37 -3.96 7.73
N GLN A 84 24.58 -3.64 9.02
CA GLN A 84 25.66 -4.29 9.76
C GLN A 84 25.34 -5.79 9.80
N ARG A 85 26.15 -6.58 9.08
CA ARG A 85 26.25 -8.02 9.32
C ARG A 85 26.98 -8.15 10.65
N THR A 86 26.26 -8.51 11.72
CA THR A 86 26.87 -9.09 12.92
C THR A 86 26.93 -10.60 12.75
#